data_AF-A0A258W9E5-F1
#
_entry.id   AF-A0A258W9E5-F1
#
_cell.length_a   1.000
_cell.length_b   1.000
_cell.length_c   1.000
_cell.angle_alpha   90.00
_cell.angle_beta   90.00
_cell.angle_gamma   90.00
#
_symmetry.space_group_name_H-M   'P 1'
#
loop_
_entity.id
_entity.type
_entity.pdbx_description
1 polymer ?
#
loop_
_entity_poly.entity_id
_entity_poly.type
_entity_poly.pdbx_seq_one_letter_code
_entity_poly.pdbx_strand_id
1 'polypeptide(L)'
;MHISQLALLTDATTCPRLVVKVGSALLVGKDGAPRREWLTALVAEIAAARATGQEVIVVSSGAIALGARKLGLAKGGRGSLSDAQAAASVGQIALAGLWAELLGTHGLTAAQILLTLEDLEDRRRYLNATATLGTLLAAGAVPVINE
;
A
#
# COMPACT_ATOMS: atom_id res chain seq x y z
N MET A 1 -13.40 -22.67 3.55
CA MET A 1 -12.20 -22.38 2.75
C MET A 1 -11.02 -22.41 3.70
N HIS A 2 -10.08 -23.35 3.54
CA HIS A 2 -8.97 -23.56 4.48
C HIS A 2 -7.64 -23.39 3.73
N ILE A 3 -6.90 -22.34 4.05
CA ILE A 3 -5.58 -22.08 3.48
C ILE A 3 -4.57 -22.91 4.27
N SER A 4 -4.24 -24.10 3.79
CA SER A 4 -3.28 -25.02 4.42
C SER A 4 -1.85 -24.88 3.89
N GLN A 5 -1.65 -24.17 2.78
CA GLN A 5 -0.37 -23.99 2.10
C GLN A 5 -0.25 -22.57 1.55
N LEU A 6 0.98 -22.03 1.52
CA LEU A 6 1.23 -20.68 1.05
C LEU A 6 0.86 -20.49 -0.43
N ALA A 7 1.05 -21.52 -1.26
CA ALA A 7 0.71 -21.49 -2.69
C ALA A 7 -0.79 -21.26 -2.95
N LEU A 8 -1.66 -21.54 -1.97
CA LEU A 8 -3.10 -21.26 -2.08
C LEU A 8 -3.43 -19.77 -2.00
N LEU A 9 -2.49 -18.92 -1.56
CA LEU A 9 -2.69 -17.46 -1.56
C LEU A 9 -2.76 -16.87 -2.97
N THR A 10 -2.20 -17.54 -3.97
CA THR A 10 -2.21 -17.09 -5.38
C THR A 10 -3.33 -17.71 -6.20
N ASP A 11 -4.16 -18.56 -5.59
CA ASP A 11 -5.32 -19.17 -6.24
C ASP A 11 -6.58 -18.33 -5.94
N ALA A 12 -7.15 -17.69 -6.95
CA ALA A 12 -8.33 -16.85 -6.82
C ALA A 12 -9.59 -17.61 -6.35
N THR A 13 -9.65 -18.93 -6.55
CA THR A 13 -10.79 -19.75 -6.09
C THR A 13 -10.73 -20.02 -4.59
N THR A 14 -9.52 -20.17 -4.05
CA THR A 14 -9.25 -20.46 -2.63
C THR A 14 -8.93 -19.20 -1.82
N CYS A 15 -8.53 -18.11 -2.46
CA CYS A 15 -8.25 -16.82 -1.85
C CYS A 15 -8.73 -15.72 -2.79
N PRO A 16 -10.04 -15.44 -2.90
CA PRO A 16 -10.54 -14.47 -3.88
C PRO A 16 -10.07 -13.03 -3.61
N ARG A 17 -9.71 -12.71 -2.35
CA ARG A 17 -9.20 -11.42 -1.94
C ARG A 17 -7.92 -11.57 -1.12
N LEU A 18 -6.85 -10.95 -1.60
CA LEU A 18 -5.53 -10.96 -0.98
C LEU A 18 -5.17 -9.57 -0.44
N VAL A 19 -4.73 -9.51 0.81
CA VAL A 19 -4.17 -8.29 1.42
C VAL A 19 -2.67 -8.46 1.59
N VAL A 20 -1.88 -7.62 0.93
CA VAL A 20 -0.41 -7.66 0.95
C VAL A 20 0.13 -6.50 1.77
N LYS A 21 0.76 -6.78 2.91
CA LYS A 21 1.45 -5.76 3.70
C LYS A 21 2.90 -5.62 3.24
N VAL A 22 3.27 -4.40 2.82
CA VAL A 22 4.66 -4.05 2.51
C VAL A 22 5.23 -3.20 3.65
N GLY A 23 6.29 -3.71 4.30
CA GLY A 23 7.00 -3.02 5.38
C GLY A 23 8.00 -1.99 4.85
N SER A 24 8.30 -0.96 5.66
CA SER A 24 9.20 0.13 5.25
C SER A 24 10.63 -0.32 4.90
N ALA A 25 11.16 -1.35 5.55
CA ALA A 25 12.49 -1.90 5.28
C ALA A 25 12.62 -2.58 3.90
N LEU A 26 11.50 -3.07 3.36
CA LEU A 26 11.42 -3.66 2.02
C LEU A 26 11.26 -2.60 0.94
N LEU A 27 10.57 -1.50 1.26
CA LEU A 27 10.27 -0.45 0.29
C LEU A 27 11.37 0.62 0.22
N VAL A 28 12.07 0.89 1.32
CA VAL A 28 13.04 1.99 1.42
C VAL A 28 14.43 1.47 1.77
N GLY A 29 15.43 1.85 0.97
CA GLY A 29 16.85 1.56 1.18
C GLY A 29 17.42 2.32 2.38
N LYS A 30 18.63 1.94 2.81
CA LYS A 30 19.34 2.62 3.92
C LYS A 30 19.65 4.09 3.63
N ASP A 31 19.75 4.44 2.35
CA ASP A 31 19.95 5.79 1.86
C ASP A 31 18.63 6.60 1.80
N GLY A 32 17.49 5.99 2.15
CA GLY A 32 16.16 6.60 2.06
C GLY A 32 15.55 6.57 0.66
N ALA A 33 16.16 5.89 -0.32
CA ALA A 33 15.59 5.76 -1.67
C ALA A 33 14.55 4.65 -1.69
N PRO A 34 13.51 4.75 -2.54
CA PRO A 34 12.67 3.60 -2.81
C PRO A 34 13.48 2.48 -3.49
N ARG A 35 13.32 1.24 -3.03
CA ARG A 35 13.83 0.02 -3.68
C ARG A 35 12.97 -0.33 -4.88
N ARG A 36 13.08 0.50 -5.93
CA ARG A 36 12.18 0.49 -7.07
C ARG A 36 12.17 -0.85 -7.83
N GLU A 37 13.33 -1.49 -8.00
CA GLU A 37 13.44 -2.79 -8.67
C GLU A 37 12.63 -3.87 -7.93
N TRP A 38 12.78 -3.95 -6.60
CA TRP A 38 12.03 -4.86 -5.76
C TRP A 38 10.52 -4.60 -5.85
N LEU A 39 10.11 -3.33 -5.80
CA LEU A 39 8.71 -2.96 -5.90
C LEU A 39 8.14 -3.26 -7.29
N THR A 40 8.94 -3.13 -8.35
CA THR A 40 8.55 -3.50 -9.73
C THR A 40 8.28 -5.01 -9.82
N ALA A 41 9.13 -5.84 -9.23
CA ALA A 41 8.91 -7.29 -9.17
C ALA A 41 7.61 -7.63 -8.41
N LEU A 42 7.38 -7.01 -7.25
CA LEU A 42 6.14 -7.21 -6.49
C LEU A 42 4.91 -6.78 -7.28
N VAL A 43 4.97 -5.65 -8.00
CA VAL A 43 3.86 -5.19 -8.83
C VAL A 43 3.56 -6.15 -9.98
N ALA A 44 4.58 -6.78 -10.56
CA ALA A 44 4.37 -7.83 -11.57
C ALA A 44 3.63 -9.05 -10.98
N GLU A 45 3.95 -9.45 -9.75
CA GLU A 45 3.21 -10.52 -9.05
C GLU A 45 1.77 -10.11 -8.73
N ILE A 46 1.54 -8.88 -8.29
CA ILE A 46 0.19 -8.32 -8.10
C ILE A 46 -0.59 -8.34 -9.43
N ALA A 47 0.05 -7.97 -10.54
CA ALA A 47 -0.58 -8.00 -11.85
C ALA A 47 -0.96 -9.41 -12.30
N ALA A 48 -0.09 -10.41 -12.04
CA ALA A 48 -0.40 -11.80 -12.30
C ALA A 48 -1.62 -12.29 -11.49
N ALA A 49 -1.70 -11.95 -10.20
CA ALA A 49 -2.85 -12.25 -9.36
C ALA A 49 -4.14 -11.55 -9.84
N ARG A 50 -4.06 -10.28 -10.24
CA ARG A 50 -5.21 -9.55 -10.81
C ARG A 50 -5.68 -10.19 -12.13
N ALA A 51 -4.77 -10.69 -12.95
CA ALA A 51 -5.10 -11.34 -14.22
C ALA A 51 -5.87 -12.66 -14.05
N THR A 52 -5.77 -13.32 -12.88
CA THR A 52 -6.58 -14.51 -12.55
C THR A 52 -7.94 -14.17 -11.93
N GLY A 53 -8.27 -12.88 -11.80
CA GLY A 53 -9.52 -12.40 -11.22
C GLY A 53 -9.47 -12.17 -9.70
N GLN A 54 -8.31 -12.35 -9.06
CA GLN A 54 -8.14 -12.09 -7.64
C GLN A 54 -8.23 -10.59 -7.33
N GLU A 55 -8.89 -10.21 -6.25
CA GLU A 55 -8.84 -8.84 -5.73
C GLU A 55 -7.60 -8.67 -4.86
N VAL A 56 -6.81 -7.63 -5.10
CA VAL A 56 -5.57 -7.37 -4.33
C VAL A 56 -5.66 -6.00 -3.67
N ILE A 57 -5.41 -5.98 -2.36
CA ILE A 57 -5.27 -4.77 -1.54
C ILE A 57 -3.84 -4.70 -1.04
N VAL A 58 -3.22 -3.55 -1.18
CA VAL A 58 -1.88 -3.28 -0.66
C VAL A 58 -2.02 -2.46 0.61
N VAL A 59 -1.31 -2.85 1.67
CA VAL A 59 -1.09 -2.01 2.85
C VAL A 59 0.38 -1.61 2.87
N SER A 60 0.70 -0.36 2.53
CA SER A 60 2.09 0.06 2.31
C SER A 60 2.58 0.98 3.41
N SER A 61 3.80 0.73 3.90
CA SER A 61 4.52 1.67 4.78
C SER A 61 5.68 2.30 4.00
N GLY A 62 6.29 3.34 4.56
CA GLY A 62 7.51 3.94 3.99
C GLY A 62 7.43 5.45 3.76
N ALA A 63 6.25 6.05 3.90
CA ALA A 63 6.04 7.49 3.74
C ALA A 63 7.03 8.32 4.58
N ILE A 64 7.11 8.06 5.89
CA ILE A 64 8.03 8.80 6.78
C ILE A 64 9.48 8.75 6.27
N ALA A 65 9.98 7.57 5.90
CA ALA A 65 11.38 7.43 5.46
C ALA A 65 11.64 8.18 4.13
N LEU A 66 10.70 8.11 3.19
CA LEU A 66 10.78 8.83 1.91
C LEU A 66 10.74 10.35 2.10
N GLY A 67 9.82 10.83 2.95
CA GLY A 67 9.69 12.26 3.20
C GLY A 67 10.82 12.83 4.05
N ALA A 68 11.33 12.06 5.01
CA ALA A 68 12.48 12.46 5.81
C ALA A 68 13.71 12.74 4.94
N ARG A 69 13.98 11.87 3.95
CA ARG A 69 15.06 12.10 2.98
C ARG A 69 14.84 13.39 2.19
N LYS A 70 13.62 13.63 1.69
CA LYS A 70 13.27 14.83 0.93
C LYS A 70 13.41 16.12 1.75
N LEU A 71 13.08 16.05 3.04
CA LEU A 71 13.15 17.18 3.97
C LEU A 71 14.51 17.34 4.66
N GLY A 72 15.46 16.42 4.45
CA GLY A 72 16.76 16.43 5.14
C GLY A 72 16.65 16.19 6.65
N LEU A 73 15.59 15.51 7.12
CA LEU A 73 15.37 15.27 8.54
C LEU A 73 16.26 14.13 9.07
N ALA A 74 16.92 14.38 10.20
CA ALA A 74 17.75 13.39 10.88
C ALA A 74 16.92 12.20 11.40
N LYS A 75 17.60 11.10 11.75
CA LYS A 75 16.98 9.87 12.31
C LYS A 75 15.84 9.29 11.45
N GLY A 76 15.86 9.56 10.14
CA GLY A 76 14.81 9.12 9.22
C GLY A 76 13.43 9.72 9.53
N GLY A 77 13.40 10.97 10.02
CA GLY A 77 12.15 11.70 10.30
C GLY A 77 11.48 11.32 11.61
N ARG A 78 12.11 10.49 12.45
CA ARG A 78 11.57 10.06 13.76
C ARG A 78 12.24 10.77 14.94
N GLY A 79 12.68 12.01 14.73
CA GLY A 79 13.28 12.84 15.79
C GLY A 79 12.24 13.33 16.81
N SER A 80 11.04 13.63 16.33
CA SER A 80 9.87 14.04 17.11
C SER A 80 8.59 13.57 16.40
N LEU A 81 7.43 13.72 17.05
CA LEU A 81 6.14 13.45 16.41
C LEU A 81 5.89 14.41 15.22
N SER A 82 6.22 15.69 15.37
CA SER A 82 6.04 16.68 14.30
C SER A 82 6.94 16.39 13.11
N ASP A 83 8.17 15.94 13.34
CA ASP A 83 9.07 15.51 12.26
C ASP A 83 8.48 14.32 11.50
N ALA A 84 7.92 13.35 12.24
CA ALA A 84 7.34 12.14 11.67
C ALA A 84 6.11 12.48 10.82
N GLN A 85 5.25 13.38 11.31
CA GLN A 85 4.06 13.83 10.58
C GLN A 85 4.40 14.67 9.34
N ALA A 86 5.38 15.58 9.46
CA ALA A 86 5.87 16.36 8.33
C ALA A 86 6.48 15.45 7.25
N ALA A 87 7.32 14.50 7.68
CA ALA A 87 7.90 13.50 6.80
C ALA A 87 6.83 12.59 6.18
N ALA A 88 5.84 12.11 6.93
CA ALA A 88 4.74 11.32 6.40
C ALA A 88 3.97 12.09 5.32
N SER A 89 3.64 13.35 5.56
CA SER A 89 2.90 14.19 4.62
C SER A 89 3.61 14.35 3.28
N VAL A 90 4.92 14.64 3.30
CA VAL A 90 5.74 14.77 2.08
C VAL A 90 5.95 13.41 1.41
N GLY A 91 6.24 12.39 2.20
CA GLY A 91 6.56 11.07 1.69
C GLY A 91 5.35 10.30 1.17
N GLN A 92 4.14 10.58 1.66
CA GLN A 92 2.93 9.93 1.19
C GLN A 92 2.64 10.28 -0.27
N ILE A 93 2.88 11.53 -0.68
CA ILE A 93 2.76 11.94 -2.10
C ILE A 93 3.70 11.11 -2.97
N ALA A 94 4.95 10.95 -2.53
CA ALA A 94 5.95 10.18 -3.26
C ALA A 94 5.63 8.68 -3.29
N LEU A 95 5.13 8.13 -2.18
CA LEU A 95 4.73 6.73 -2.07
C LEU A 95 3.53 6.42 -2.96
N ALA A 96 2.50 7.26 -2.91
CA ALA A 96 1.31 7.13 -3.74
C ALA A 96 1.65 7.24 -5.23
N GLY A 97 2.49 8.22 -5.60
CA GLY A 97 2.97 8.38 -6.98
C GLY A 97 3.76 7.16 -7.48
N LEU A 98 4.64 6.61 -6.64
CA LEU A 98 5.41 5.41 -6.99
C LEU A 98 4.52 4.19 -7.22
N TRP A 99 3.53 3.95 -6.35
CA TRP A 99 2.57 2.87 -6.54
C TRP A 99 1.71 3.07 -7.79
N ALA A 100 1.19 4.28 -8.00
CA ALA A 100 0.37 4.60 -9.16
C ALA A 100 1.15 4.42 -10.47
N GLU A 101 2.40 4.88 -10.51
CA GLU A 101 3.29 4.73 -11.66
C GLU A 101 3.53 3.24 -11.98
N LEU A 102 3.96 2.45 -11.00
CA LEU A 102 4.33 1.05 -11.22
C LEU A 102 3.11 0.18 -11.52
N LEU A 103 1.99 0.32 -10.79
CA LEU A 103 0.76 -0.40 -11.12
C LEU A 103 0.25 -0.02 -12.52
N GLY A 104 0.40 1.26 -12.90
CA GLY A 104 0.07 1.77 -14.22
C GLY A 104 0.83 1.10 -15.36
N THR A 105 2.06 0.61 -15.14
CA THR A 105 2.81 -0.12 -16.19
C THR A 105 2.15 -1.46 -16.57
N HIS A 106 1.24 -1.96 -15.73
CA HIS A 106 0.43 -3.15 -15.98
C HIS A 106 -1.05 -2.82 -16.27
N GLY A 107 -1.38 -1.54 -16.50
CA GLY A 107 -2.76 -1.09 -16.74
C GLY A 107 -3.65 -1.16 -15.48
N LEU A 108 -3.06 -1.28 -14.30
CA LEU A 108 -3.79 -1.31 -13.03
C LEU A 108 -3.89 0.10 -12.43
N THR A 109 -5.11 0.48 -12.07
CA THR A 109 -5.36 1.76 -11.39
C THR A 109 -5.10 1.62 -9.88
N ALA A 110 -4.16 2.40 -9.35
CA ALA A 110 -3.96 2.51 -7.91
C ALA A 110 -5.02 3.43 -7.27
N ALA A 111 -5.49 3.09 -6.07
CA ALA A 111 -6.39 3.94 -5.31
C ALA A 111 -5.85 4.18 -3.89
N GLN A 112 -5.44 5.41 -3.60
CA GLN A 112 -4.95 5.77 -2.27
C GLN A 112 -6.11 5.78 -1.26
N ILE A 113 -5.89 5.12 -0.12
CA ILE A 113 -6.78 5.22 1.05
C ILE A 113 -5.90 5.53 2.27
N LEU A 114 -6.30 6.50 3.09
CA LEU A 114 -5.69 6.80 4.39
C LEU A 114 -6.75 6.57 5.47
N LEU A 115 -6.41 5.78 6.49
CA LEU A 115 -7.31 5.45 7.60
C LEU A 115 -6.54 5.42 8.91
N THR A 116 -7.15 5.96 9.96
CA THR A 116 -6.66 5.79 11.33
C THR A 116 -7.48 4.71 12.06
N LEU A 117 -7.04 4.32 13.25
CA LEU A 117 -7.84 3.44 14.12
C LEU A 117 -9.23 4.03 14.42
N GLU A 118 -9.31 5.35 14.61
CA GLU A 118 -10.56 6.06 14.90
C GLU A 118 -11.58 5.98 13.75
N ASP A 119 -11.12 5.83 12.50
CA ASP A 119 -12.02 5.58 11.36
C ASP A 119 -12.73 4.24 11.46
N LEU A 120 -12.14 3.27 12.17
CA LEU A 120 -12.64 1.91 12.29
C LEU A 120 -13.47 1.70 13.56
N GLU A 121 -13.30 2.55 14.57
CA GLU A 121 -14.04 2.51 15.84
C GLU A 121 -15.41 3.21 15.76
N ASP A 122 -15.54 4.25 14.91
CA ASP A 122 -16.83 4.87 14.63
C ASP A 122 -17.60 4.07 13.56
N ARG A 123 -18.80 3.59 13.91
CA ARG A 123 -19.62 2.74 13.02
C ARG A 123 -19.90 3.40 11.66
N ARG A 124 -20.13 4.72 11.63
CA ARG A 124 -20.47 5.43 10.38
C ARG A 124 -19.22 5.57 9.50
N ARG A 125 -18.07 5.96 10.07
CA ARG A 125 -16.78 6.02 9.36
C ARG A 125 -16.37 4.65 8.83
N TYR A 126 -16.52 3.60 9.65
CA TYR A 126 -16.25 2.22 9.25
C TYR A 126 -17.09 1.80 8.03
N LEU A 127 -18.40 2.09 8.03
CA LEU A 127 -19.28 1.77 6.91
C LEU A 127 -18.90 2.55 5.65
N ASN A 128 -18.53 3.83 5.78
CA ASN A 128 -18.08 4.65 4.66
C ASN A 128 -16.77 4.13 4.06
N ALA A 129 -15.79 3.78 4.90
CA ALA A 129 -14.52 3.19 4.46
C ALA A 129 -14.74 1.85 3.76
N THR A 130 -15.58 0.98 4.33
CA THR A 130 -15.93 -0.33 3.75
C THR A 130 -16.65 -0.18 2.41
N ALA A 131 -17.61 0.75 2.30
CA ALA A 131 -18.32 1.02 1.05
C ALA A 131 -17.39 1.58 -0.04
N THR A 132 -16.47 2.47 0.34
CA THR A 132 -15.45 3.02 -0.57
C THR A 132 -14.53 1.92 -1.07
N LEU A 133 -14.01 1.07 -0.17
CA LEU A 133 -13.16 -0.06 -0.54
C LEU A 133 -13.89 -1.03 -1.48
N GLY A 134 -15.15 -1.36 -1.18
CA GLY A 134 -15.98 -2.21 -2.05
C GLY A 134 -16.18 -1.62 -3.45
N THR A 135 -16.43 -0.32 -3.54
CA THR A 135 -16.61 0.39 -4.83
C THR A 135 -15.32 0.35 -5.65
N LEU A 136 -14.16 0.61 -5.02
CA LEU A 136 -12.86 0.58 -5.69
C LEU A 136 -12.52 -0.80 -6.24
N LEU A 137 -12.75 -1.85 -5.45
CA LEU A 137 -12.51 -3.24 -5.86
C LEU A 137 -13.43 -3.65 -7.01
N ALA A 138 -14.72 -3.29 -6.94
CA ALA A 138 -15.67 -3.55 -8.02
C ALA A 138 -15.30 -2.80 -9.32
N ALA A 139 -14.71 -1.61 -9.22
CA ALA A 139 -14.16 -0.87 -10.36
C ALA A 139 -12.81 -1.42 -10.86
N GLY A 140 -12.26 -2.45 -10.21
CA GLY A 140 -11.03 -3.12 -10.60
C GLY A 140 -9.74 -2.41 -10.16
N ALA A 141 -9.84 -1.36 -9.35
CA ALA A 141 -8.66 -0.68 -8.80
C ALA A 141 -7.93 -1.56 -7.77
N VAL A 142 -6.65 -1.25 -7.55
CA VAL A 142 -5.82 -1.82 -6.47
C VAL A 142 -5.73 -0.78 -5.35
N PRO A 143 -6.43 -0.96 -4.23
CA PRO A 143 -6.33 -0.07 -3.09
C PRO A 143 -4.94 -0.13 -2.46
N VAL A 144 -4.35 1.03 -2.18
CA VAL A 144 -3.09 1.19 -1.46
C VAL A 144 -3.38 1.95 -0.16
N ILE A 145 -3.42 1.21 0.94
CA ILE A 145 -3.81 1.69 2.26
C ILE A 145 -2.55 2.06 3.05
N ASN A 146 -2.57 3.21 3.70
CA ASN A 146 -1.63 3.59 4.75
C ASN A 146 -2.38 4.30 5.90
N GLU A 147 -1.70 4.50 7.03
CA GLU A 147 -2.15 5.36 8.13
C GLU A 147 -1.86 6.84 7.85
#